data_AF-A0A2W4X6P7-F1
#
_entry.id   AF-A0A2W4X6P7-F1
#
_cell.length_a   1.000
_cell.length_b   1.000
_cell.length_c   1.000
_cell.angle_alpha   90.00
_cell.angle_beta   90.00
_cell.angle_gamma   90.00
#
_symmetry.space_group_name_H-M   'P 1'
#
loop_
_entity.id
_entity.type
_entity.pdbx_description
1 polymer ?
#
loop_
_entity_poly.entity_id
_entity_poly.type
_entity_poly.pdbx_seq_one_letter_code
_entity_poly.pdbx_strand_id
1 'polypeptide(L)'
;MAIKPSQIQRVLSRKRADFASFDRSASGYLAQYQSAWQAWVARSAADRDYWVSAQTGDLGAKPLEPIWAADGGIIRSGLAWQNREQSLAWAGEHLTNVTTFAVDGSQVFPQKDFSIPIALVQIGWFENHHSAAGNYEKDILLDVMTPKDLVADRSQPMDRWINMRRFSMEVQRLIEYITQAKSRAEAAGRDPEKCLVFFDGSL
;
A
#
# COMPACT_ATOMS: atom_id res chain seq x y z
N MET A 1 -21.02 34.45 -5.48
CA MET A 1 -20.03 35.55 -5.41
C MET A 1 -18.77 35.06 -6.11
N ALA A 2 -18.40 35.65 -7.25
CA ALA A 2 -17.27 35.15 -8.05
C ALA A 2 -15.93 35.54 -7.41
N ILE A 3 -15.08 34.56 -7.15
CA ILE A 3 -13.74 34.77 -6.60
C ILE A 3 -12.87 35.44 -7.67
N LYS A 4 -12.25 36.60 -7.37
CA LYS A 4 -11.42 37.33 -8.34
C LYS A 4 -10.01 36.70 -8.41
N PRO A 5 -9.49 36.35 -9.60
CA PRO A 5 -8.16 35.74 -9.75
C PRO A 5 -7.01 36.54 -9.09
N SER A 6 -7.06 37.87 -9.13
CA SER A 6 -6.06 38.74 -8.50
C SER A 6 -6.02 38.63 -6.97
N GLN A 7 -7.16 38.31 -6.34
CA GLN A 7 -7.23 38.08 -4.90
C GLN A 7 -6.59 36.74 -4.53
N ILE A 8 -6.80 35.70 -5.35
CA ILE A 8 -6.16 34.38 -5.19
C ILE A 8 -4.64 34.54 -5.33
N GLN A 9 -4.17 35.18 -6.40
CA GLN A 9 -2.74 35.38 -6.65
C GLN A 9 -2.06 36.10 -5.47
N ARG A 10 -2.66 37.17 -4.95
CA ARG A 10 -2.13 37.89 -3.79
C ARG A 10 -2.07 37.04 -2.51
N VAL A 11 -3.03 36.15 -2.30
CA VAL A 11 -3.01 35.21 -1.17
C VAL A 11 -1.90 34.17 -1.35
N LEU A 12 -1.77 33.59 -2.54
CA LEU A 12 -0.72 32.63 -2.87
C LEU A 12 0.69 33.24 -2.75
N SER A 13 0.89 34.45 -3.27
CA SER A 13 2.18 35.15 -3.17
C SER A 13 2.58 35.42 -1.73
N ARG A 14 1.63 35.75 -0.84
CA ARG A 14 1.92 35.93 0.60
C ARG A 14 2.31 34.63 1.30
N LYS A 15 1.79 33.49 0.85
CA LYS A 15 2.11 32.15 1.39
C LYS A 15 3.30 31.47 0.69
N ARG A 16 3.97 32.16 -0.25
CA ARG A 16 5.09 31.58 -1.02
C ARG A 16 6.21 31.06 -0.12
N ALA A 17 6.51 31.75 0.98
CA ALA A 17 7.52 31.33 1.95
C ALA A 17 7.15 30.00 2.63
N ASP A 18 5.87 29.84 3.00
CA ASP A 18 5.35 28.61 3.61
C ASP A 18 5.47 27.43 2.64
N PHE A 19 5.06 27.60 1.37
CA PHE A 19 5.20 26.56 0.34
C PHE A 19 6.66 26.18 0.10
N ALA A 20 7.56 27.17 0.01
CA ALA A 20 8.99 26.92 -0.15
C ALA A 20 9.60 26.22 1.08
N SER A 21 9.08 26.49 2.29
CA SER A 21 9.51 25.78 3.49
C SER A 21 9.06 24.33 3.48
N PHE A 22 7.80 24.07 3.13
CA PHE A 22 7.27 22.71 3.00
C PHE A 22 8.05 21.90 1.97
N ASP A 23 8.36 22.48 0.82
CA ASP A 23 9.14 21.85 -0.26
C ASP A 23 10.58 21.52 0.17
N ARG A 24 11.23 22.43 0.91
CA ARG A 24 12.55 22.17 1.52
C ARG A 24 12.49 21.02 2.53
N SER A 25 11.43 20.93 3.33
CA SER A 25 11.24 19.83 4.27
C SER A 25 11.08 18.50 3.52
N ALA A 26 10.21 18.43 2.51
CA ALA A 26 9.99 17.23 1.71
C ALA A 26 11.28 16.78 0.97
N SER A 27 11.98 17.73 0.34
CA SER A 27 13.27 17.48 -0.33
C SER A 27 14.35 17.03 0.67
N GLY A 28 14.34 17.60 1.88
CA GLY A 28 15.25 17.21 2.96
C GLY A 28 15.04 15.77 3.41
N TYR A 29 13.78 15.32 3.55
CA TYR A 29 13.48 13.92 3.85
C TYR A 29 13.93 12.99 2.74
N LEU A 30 13.63 13.32 1.47
CA LEU A 30 14.08 12.53 0.34
C LEU A 30 15.60 12.39 0.29
N ALA A 31 16.33 13.49 0.51
CA ALA A 31 17.79 13.47 0.57
C ALA A 31 18.32 12.57 1.69
N GLN A 32 17.68 12.58 2.87
CA GLN A 32 18.04 11.67 3.97
C GLN A 32 17.84 10.20 3.59
N TYR A 33 16.69 9.86 2.99
CA TYR A 33 16.43 8.50 2.50
C TYR A 33 17.44 8.07 1.43
N GLN A 34 17.75 8.95 0.47
CA GLN A 34 18.73 8.68 -0.58
C GLN A 34 20.13 8.44 0.00
N SER A 35 20.59 9.29 0.93
CA SER A 35 21.89 9.10 1.59
C SER A 35 21.93 7.82 2.42
N ALA A 36 20.85 7.51 3.17
CA ALA A 36 20.76 6.27 3.94
C ALA A 36 20.78 5.03 3.03
N TRP A 37 20.04 5.07 1.91
CA TRP A 37 20.01 4.01 0.91
C TRP A 37 21.38 3.79 0.27
N GLN A 38 22.02 4.86 -0.21
CA GLN A 38 23.36 4.78 -0.80
C GLN A 38 24.39 4.20 0.17
N ALA A 39 24.36 4.66 1.44
CA ALA A 39 25.24 4.14 2.48
C ALA A 39 24.97 2.65 2.77
N TRP A 40 23.71 2.22 2.77
CA TRP A 40 23.34 0.83 3.02
C TRP A 40 23.69 -0.09 1.84
N VAL A 41 23.41 0.33 0.61
CA VAL A 41 23.75 -0.40 -0.62
C VAL A 41 25.26 -0.58 -0.81
N ALA A 42 26.07 0.42 -0.40
CA ALA A 42 27.52 0.36 -0.50
C ALA A 42 28.18 -0.66 0.44
N ARG A 43 27.46 -1.15 1.46
CA ARG A 43 27.94 -2.21 2.36
C ARG A 43 28.07 -3.54 1.63
N SER A 44 28.97 -4.41 2.11
CA SER A 44 29.03 -5.79 1.62
C SER A 44 27.74 -6.56 1.98
N ALA A 45 27.47 -7.68 1.30
CA ALA A 45 26.31 -8.51 1.62
C ALA A 45 26.32 -8.96 3.09
N ALA A 46 27.47 -9.43 3.58
CA ALA A 46 27.64 -9.84 4.98
C ALA A 46 27.40 -8.70 5.98
N ASP A 47 27.87 -7.48 5.66
CA ASP A 47 27.66 -6.31 6.53
C ASP A 47 26.19 -5.87 6.55
N ARG A 48 25.45 -6.05 5.44
CA ARG A 48 24.01 -5.79 5.41
C ARG A 48 23.24 -6.82 6.23
N ASP A 49 23.58 -8.10 6.10
CA ASP A 49 22.95 -9.17 6.90
C ASP A 49 23.24 -8.98 8.39
N TYR A 50 24.48 -8.62 8.73
CA TYR A 50 24.84 -8.24 10.10
C TYR A 50 24.03 -7.02 10.57
N TRP A 51 23.95 -5.96 9.75
CA TRP A 51 23.17 -4.78 10.09
C TRP A 51 21.70 -5.10 10.36
N VAL A 52 21.07 -5.95 9.53
CA VAL A 52 19.67 -6.39 9.68
C VAL A 52 19.50 -7.20 10.97
N SER A 53 20.37 -8.18 11.22
CA SER A 53 20.31 -9.04 12.42
C SER A 53 20.64 -8.30 13.72
N ALA A 54 21.39 -7.19 13.66
CA ALA A 54 21.69 -6.35 14.81
C ALA A 54 20.52 -5.42 15.21
N GLN A 55 19.44 -5.33 14.42
CA GLN A 55 18.29 -4.52 14.76
C GLN A 55 17.44 -5.22 15.82
N THR A 56 17.07 -4.50 16.88
CA THR A 56 16.30 -5.03 18.02
C THR A 56 14.79 -4.86 17.85
N GLY A 57 14.35 -4.14 16.81
CA GLY A 57 12.94 -3.90 16.50
C GLY A 57 12.47 -4.63 15.24
N ASP A 58 11.15 -4.67 15.04
CA ASP A 58 10.56 -5.12 13.79
C ASP A 58 10.94 -4.16 12.67
N LEU A 59 11.61 -4.69 11.64
CA LEU A 59 12.03 -3.92 10.47
C LEU A 59 10.91 -3.74 9.45
N GLY A 60 9.78 -4.43 9.65
CA GLY A 60 8.63 -4.43 8.74
C GLY A 60 8.88 -5.26 7.48
N ALA A 61 9.94 -4.97 6.74
CA ALA A 61 10.31 -5.67 5.52
C ALA A 61 11.83 -5.81 5.37
N LYS A 62 12.26 -6.85 4.65
CA LYS A 62 13.64 -7.02 4.19
C LYS A 62 13.65 -7.36 2.70
N PRO A 63 14.63 -6.85 1.92
CA PRO A 63 14.81 -7.29 0.54
C PRO A 63 15.04 -8.80 0.48
N LEU A 64 14.41 -9.46 -0.49
CA LEU A 64 14.62 -10.90 -0.73
C LEU A 64 15.72 -11.11 -1.76
N GLU A 65 15.79 -10.22 -2.75
CA GLU A 65 16.76 -10.28 -3.82
C GLU A 65 18.13 -9.75 -3.38
N PRO A 66 19.22 -10.28 -3.95
CA PRO A 66 20.55 -9.73 -3.73
C PRO A 66 20.64 -8.30 -4.28
N ILE A 67 21.31 -7.44 -3.51
CA ILE A 67 21.48 -6.02 -3.83
C ILE A 67 22.95 -5.75 -4.16
N TRP A 68 23.20 -5.15 -5.32
CA TRP A 68 24.55 -4.83 -5.79
C TRP A 68 24.82 -3.33 -5.75
N ALA A 69 25.99 -2.98 -5.21
CA ALA A 69 26.43 -1.59 -5.14
C ALA A 69 26.61 -0.97 -6.53
N ALA A 70 27.04 -1.76 -7.51
CA ALA A 70 27.23 -1.33 -8.89
C ALA A 70 25.93 -0.79 -9.53
N ASP A 71 24.78 -1.33 -9.13
CA ASP A 71 23.47 -0.95 -9.65
C ASP A 71 22.75 0.10 -8.78
N GLY A 72 23.40 0.59 -7.71
CA GLY A 72 22.77 1.49 -6.74
C GLY A 72 21.58 0.85 -6.01
N GLY A 73 21.54 -0.49 -5.95
CA GLY A 73 20.43 -1.27 -5.41
C GLY A 73 19.15 -1.23 -6.25
N ILE A 74 19.26 -0.80 -7.51
CA ILE A 74 18.14 -0.83 -8.47
C ILE A 74 18.12 -2.19 -9.17
N ILE A 75 17.07 -2.96 -8.95
CA ILE A 75 16.85 -4.23 -9.66
C ILE A 75 16.00 -3.95 -10.89
N ARG A 76 16.65 -3.99 -12.06
CA ARG A 76 15.95 -3.85 -13.34
C ARG A 76 15.41 -5.21 -13.76
N SER A 77 14.14 -5.28 -14.14
CA SER A 77 13.52 -6.52 -14.62
C SER A 77 14.15 -7.05 -15.91
N GLY A 78 14.75 -6.16 -16.72
CA GLY A 78 15.31 -6.52 -18.03
C GLY A 78 14.27 -6.97 -19.05
N LEU A 79 12.98 -6.87 -18.72
CA LEU A 79 11.89 -7.31 -19.57
C LEU A 79 11.71 -6.34 -20.75
N ALA A 80 11.74 -6.90 -21.95
CA ALA A 80 11.46 -6.19 -23.19
C ALA A 80 10.55 -7.05 -24.06
N TRP A 81 9.49 -6.44 -24.61
CA TRP A 81 8.55 -7.11 -25.48
C TRP A 81 8.40 -6.32 -26.78
N GLN A 82 8.28 -7.03 -27.90
CA GLN A 82 8.08 -6.43 -29.21
C GLN A 82 6.60 -6.07 -29.46
N ASN A 83 5.68 -6.72 -28.72
CA ASN A 83 4.25 -6.51 -28.83
C ASN A 83 3.52 -6.91 -27.54
N ARG A 84 2.20 -6.69 -27.51
CA ARG A 84 1.35 -6.97 -26.36
C ARG A 84 1.22 -8.48 -26.12
N GLU A 85 1.17 -9.27 -27.18
CA GLU A 85 1.00 -10.73 -27.12
C GLU A 85 2.17 -11.39 -26.37
N GLN A 86 3.41 -10.95 -26.61
CA GLN A 86 4.59 -11.41 -25.87
C GLN A 86 4.50 -11.03 -24.38
N SER A 87 4.03 -9.83 -24.06
CA SER A 87 3.85 -9.40 -22.67
C SER A 87 2.79 -10.23 -21.94
N LEU A 88 1.69 -10.56 -22.62
CA LEU A 88 0.61 -11.39 -22.08
C LEU A 88 1.02 -12.85 -21.92
N ALA A 89 1.77 -13.39 -22.89
CA ALA A 89 2.34 -14.73 -22.80
C ALA A 89 3.27 -14.86 -21.59
N TRP A 90 4.20 -13.91 -21.42
CA TRP A 90 5.08 -13.85 -20.26
C TRP A 90 4.28 -13.77 -18.95
N ALA A 91 3.28 -12.90 -18.87
CA ALA A 91 2.45 -12.77 -17.68
C ALA A 91 1.68 -14.08 -17.37
N GLY A 92 1.13 -14.72 -18.40
CA GLY A 92 0.45 -16.02 -18.27
C GLY A 92 1.38 -17.10 -17.74
N GLU A 93 2.59 -17.24 -18.29
CA GLU A 93 3.59 -18.20 -17.84
C GLU A 93 3.95 -18.02 -16.35
N HIS A 94 4.05 -16.77 -15.88
CA HIS A 94 4.47 -16.47 -14.51
C HIS A 94 3.33 -16.47 -13.50
N LEU A 95 2.10 -16.14 -13.91
CA LEU A 95 0.93 -16.11 -13.04
C LEU A 95 0.19 -17.45 -12.97
N THR A 96 0.38 -18.35 -13.94
CA THR A 96 -0.31 -19.64 -13.95
C THR A 96 -0.06 -20.41 -12.65
N ASN A 97 -1.16 -20.77 -11.97
CA ASN A 97 -1.16 -21.42 -10.66
C ASN A 97 -0.47 -20.63 -9.53
N VAL A 98 -0.30 -19.32 -9.68
CA VAL A 98 0.08 -18.42 -8.60
C VAL A 98 -1.20 -17.84 -8.02
N THR A 99 -1.44 -18.09 -6.73
CA THR A 99 -2.57 -17.47 -6.04
C THR A 99 -2.27 -16.01 -5.78
N THR A 100 -3.20 -15.13 -6.17
CA THR A 100 -3.13 -13.70 -5.91
C THR A 100 -4.28 -13.28 -5.02
N PHE A 101 -4.02 -12.44 -4.04
CA PHE A 101 -5.03 -11.86 -3.17
C PHE A 101 -4.84 -10.35 -3.06
N ALA A 102 -5.91 -9.59 -3.19
CA ALA A 102 -5.90 -8.14 -3.03
C ALA A 102 -7.12 -7.70 -2.24
N VAL A 103 -6.94 -6.69 -1.39
CA VAL A 103 -8.00 -6.02 -0.63
C VAL A 103 -7.91 -4.53 -0.91
N ASP A 104 -9.04 -3.90 -1.15
CA ASP A 104 -9.18 -2.44 -1.26
C ASP A 104 -10.48 -1.99 -0.57
N GLY A 105 -10.51 -0.76 -0.11
CA GLY A 105 -11.59 -0.19 0.66
C GLY A 105 -12.14 1.12 0.09
N SER A 106 -13.41 1.34 0.36
CA SER A 106 -14.11 2.58 0.05
C SER A 106 -14.94 3.04 1.25
N GLN A 107 -15.33 4.32 1.26
CA GLN A 107 -16.00 4.93 2.39
C GLN A 107 -16.93 6.06 1.94
N VAL A 108 -18.01 6.22 2.69
CA VAL A 108 -18.97 7.31 2.55
C VAL A 108 -18.92 8.15 3.83
N PHE A 109 -18.53 9.42 3.69
CA PHE A 109 -18.48 10.36 4.81
C PHE A 109 -19.87 10.84 5.22
N PRO A 110 -20.07 11.25 6.49
CA PRO A 110 -21.33 11.83 6.93
C PRO A 110 -21.72 13.05 6.09
N GLN A 111 -22.95 13.05 5.58
CA GLN A 111 -23.48 14.19 4.84
C GLN A 111 -24.18 15.18 5.76
N LYS A 112 -24.13 16.47 5.40
CA LYS A 112 -24.76 17.56 6.16
C LYS A 112 -26.30 17.52 6.13
N ASP A 113 -26.86 16.73 5.21
CA ASP A 113 -28.31 16.62 5.02
C ASP A 113 -28.97 15.64 6.01
N PHE A 114 -28.17 14.87 6.76
CA PHE A 114 -28.67 13.99 7.82
C PHE A 114 -28.42 14.60 9.20
N SER A 115 -29.44 14.56 10.05
CA SER A 115 -29.37 15.09 11.43
C SER A 115 -28.51 14.24 12.37
N ILE A 116 -28.14 13.03 11.97
CA ILE A 116 -27.30 12.11 12.75
C ILE A 116 -26.06 11.77 11.90
N PRO A 117 -24.83 12.05 12.37
CA PRO A 117 -23.64 11.74 11.60
C PRO A 117 -23.42 10.22 11.58
N ILE A 118 -23.43 9.65 10.38
CA ILE A 118 -23.13 8.24 10.12
C ILE A 118 -22.12 8.14 8.98
N ALA A 119 -21.17 7.23 9.10
CA ALA A 119 -20.26 6.89 8.01
C ALA A 119 -20.39 5.41 7.67
N LEU A 120 -20.24 5.08 6.39
CA LEU A 120 -20.16 3.69 5.92
C LEU A 120 -18.73 3.43 5.45
N VAL A 121 -18.15 2.34 5.93
CA VAL A 121 -16.86 1.84 5.49
C VAL A 121 -17.08 0.47 4.86
N GLN A 122 -16.44 0.23 3.72
CA GLN A 122 -16.50 -1.03 3.01
C GLN A 122 -15.09 -1.45 2.62
N ILE A 123 -14.80 -2.74 2.74
CA ILE A 123 -13.69 -3.37 2.02
C ILE A 123 -14.24 -4.41 1.06
N GLY A 124 -13.53 -4.61 -0.04
CA GLY A 124 -13.74 -5.70 -0.98
C GLY A 124 -12.42 -6.39 -1.26
N TRP A 125 -12.47 -7.70 -1.48
CA TRP A 125 -11.29 -8.46 -1.82
C TRP A 125 -11.52 -9.43 -2.97
N PHE A 126 -10.42 -9.80 -3.59
CA PHE A 126 -10.40 -10.71 -4.73
C PHE A 126 -9.26 -11.72 -4.56
N GLU A 127 -9.61 -13.00 -4.58
CA GLU A 127 -8.65 -14.10 -4.64
C GLU A 127 -8.73 -14.74 -6.02
N ASN A 128 -7.62 -14.81 -6.73
CA ASN A 128 -7.55 -15.49 -8.02
C ASN A 128 -6.41 -16.52 -8.00
N HIS A 129 -6.74 -17.77 -8.30
CA HIS A 129 -5.77 -18.87 -8.32
C HIS A 129 -5.01 -18.98 -9.64
N HIS A 130 -5.45 -18.23 -10.67
CA HIS A 130 -4.90 -18.24 -12.02
C HIS A 130 -4.75 -19.68 -12.57
N SER A 131 -5.73 -20.52 -12.22
CA SER A 131 -5.81 -21.90 -12.69
C SER A 131 -6.56 -21.96 -14.02
N ALA A 132 -6.34 -23.01 -14.80
CA ALA A 132 -7.06 -23.24 -16.06
C ALA A 132 -8.59 -23.35 -15.88
N ALA A 133 -9.06 -23.69 -14.67
CA ALA A 133 -10.48 -23.73 -14.32
C ALA A 133 -11.11 -22.33 -14.20
N GLY A 134 -10.31 -21.27 -14.05
CA GLY A 134 -10.79 -19.89 -13.95
C GLY A 134 -11.49 -19.55 -12.62
N ASN A 135 -11.26 -20.34 -11.57
CA ASN A 135 -11.87 -20.12 -10.27
C ASN A 135 -11.29 -18.86 -9.59
N TYR A 136 -12.18 -18.02 -9.06
CA TYR A 136 -11.83 -16.88 -8.24
C TYR A 136 -12.87 -16.69 -7.13
N GLU A 137 -12.46 -16.08 -6.02
CA GLU A 137 -13.34 -15.68 -4.93
C GLU A 137 -13.38 -14.15 -4.87
N LYS A 138 -14.58 -13.61 -4.63
CA LYS A 138 -14.80 -12.18 -4.42
C LYS A 138 -15.82 -12.01 -3.32
N ASP A 139 -15.51 -11.16 -2.36
CA ASP A 139 -16.44 -10.86 -1.27
C ASP A 139 -16.18 -9.46 -0.70
N ILE A 140 -17.08 -9.02 0.18
CA ILE A 140 -17.04 -7.69 0.81
C ILE A 140 -17.31 -7.77 2.31
N LEU A 141 -16.83 -6.77 3.03
CA LEU A 141 -17.17 -6.56 4.44
C LEU A 141 -17.53 -5.08 4.65
N LEU A 142 -18.64 -4.86 5.36
CA LEU A 142 -19.18 -3.54 5.63
C LEU A 142 -19.10 -3.25 7.12
N ASP A 143 -18.88 -1.98 7.45
CA ASP A 143 -18.98 -1.46 8.80
C ASP A 143 -19.64 -0.07 8.81
N VAL A 144 -20.44 0.19 9.84
CA VAL A 144 -21.13 1.48 10.01
C VAL A 144 -20.56 2.16 11.25
N MET A 145 -19.99 3.35 11.06
CA MET A 145 -19.53 4.18 12.16
C MET A 145 -20.68 5.07 12.64
N THR A 146 -21.02 4.92 13.92
CA THR A 146 -22.08 5.66 14.59
C THR A 146 -21.57 7.02 15.10
N PRO A 147 -22.45 7.95 15.55
CA PRO A 147 -22.01 9.19 16.16
C PRO A 147 -21.03 9.00 17.33
N LYS A 148 -21.17 7.90 18.08
CA LYS A 148 -20.27 7.59 19.19
C LYS A 148 -18.85 7.32 18.69
N ASP A 149 -18.72 6.58 17.60
CA ASP A 149 -17.44 6.22 16.99
C ASP A 149 -16.78 7.44 16.32
N LEU A 150 -17.59 8.33 15.74
CA LEU A 150 -17.13 9.55 15.07
C LEU A 150 -16.74 10.69 16.02
N VAL A 151 -17.16 10.63 17.29
CA VAL A 151 -16.87 11.66 18.33
C VAL A 151 -15.84 11.16 19.36
N ALA A 152 -15.39 9.90 19.25
CA ALA A 152 -14.54 9.24 20.23
C ALA A 152 -13.18 9.95 20.47
N ASP A 153 -12.66 10.69 19.50
CA ASP A 153 -11.44 11.49 19.65
C ASP A 153 -11.55 12.82 18.89
N ARG A 154 -11.79 13.91 19.64
CA ARG A 154 -11.94 15.27 19.10
C ARG A 154 -10.61 15.91 18.67
N SER A 155 -9.47 15.24 18.89
CA SER A 155 -8.15 15.80 18.55
C SER A 155 -7.81 15.66 17.07
N GLN A 156 -8.47 14.76 16.34
CA GLN A 156 -8.25 14.54 14.91
C GLN A 156 -9.52 14.82 14.08
N PRO A 157 -9.37 15.24 12.80
CA PRO A 157 -10.51 15.37 11.89
C PRO A 157 -11.25 14.03 11.73
N MET A 158 -12.57 14.07 11.75
CA MET A 158 -13.46 12.90 11.58
C MET A 158 -13.10 12.06 10.34
N ASP A 159 -12.77 12.72 9.23
CA ASP A 159 -12.38 12.06 7.99
C ASP A 159 -11.16 11.16 8.16
N ARG A 160 -10.20 11.57 9.00
CA ARG A 160 -9.00 10.79 9.28
C ARG A 160 -9.33 9.52 10.07
N TRP A 161 -10.30 9.60 10.98
CA TRP A 161 -10.78 8.44 11.73
C TRP A 161 -11.52 7.43 10.84
N ILE A 162 -12.35 7.91 9.92
CA ILE A 162 -13.04 7.06 8.94
C ILE A 162 -12.02 6.36 8.03
N ASN A 163 -11.03 7.09 7.54
CA ASN A 163 -9.94 6.52 6.73
C ASN A 163 -9.13 5.48 7.52
N MET A 164 -8.85 5.74 8.80
CA MET A 164 -8.15 4.79 9.67
C MET A 164 -8.97 3.51 9.87
N ARG A 165 -10.30 3.62 10.01
CA ARG A 165 -11.18 2.46 10.14
C ARG A 165 -11.16 1.60 8.87
N ARG A 166 -11.28 2.23 7.69
CA ARG A 166 -11.14 1.57 6.39
C ARG A 166 -9.81 0.82 6.28
N PHE A 167 -8.72 1.52 6.55
CA PHE A 167 -7.37 0.96 6.50
C PHE A 167 -7.19 -0.21 7.46
N SER A 168 -7.69 -0.09 8.70
CA SER A 168 -7.65 -1.18 9.67
C SER A 168 -8.41 -2.42 9.19
N MET A 169 -9.54 -2.24 8.50
CA MET A 169 -10.30 -3.36 7.93
C MET A 169 -9.52 -4.03 6.78
N GLU A 170 -8.91 -3.25 5.89
CA GLU A 170 -8.06 -3.76 4.81
C GLU A 170 -6.91 -4.62 5.37
N VAL A 171 -6.16 -4.07 6.32
CA VAL A 171 -5.02 -4.75 6.97
C VAL A 171 -5.47 -6.00 7.73
N GLN A 172 -6.58 -5.92 8.49
CA GLN A 172 -7.09 -7.09 9.20
C GLN A 172 -7.45 -8.22 8.24
N ARG A 173 -8.08 -7.90 7.10
CA ARG A 173 -8.44 -8.90 6.10
C ARG A 173 -7.20 -9.53 5.44
N LEU A 174 -6.15 -8.74 5.20
CA LEU A 174 -4.86 -9.27 4.72
C LEU A 174 -4.23 -10.24 5.73
N ILE A 175 -4.21 -9.90 7.02
CA ILE A 175 -3.68 -10.77 8.09
C ILE A 175 -4.48 -12.07 8.15
N GLU A 176 -5.80 -11.99 8.16
CA GLU A 176 -6.69 -13.16 8.15
C GLU A 176 -6.42 -14.07 6.94
N TYR A 177 -6.21 -13.48 5.77
CA TYR A 177 -5.87 -14.24 4.57
C TYR A 177 -4.50 -14.92 4.70
N ILE A 178 -3.44 -14.17 5.01
CA ILE A 178 -2.05 -14.66 5.09
C ILE A 178 -1.93 -15.82 6.09
N THR A 179 -2.58 -15.70 7.25
CA THR A 179 -2.54 -16.72 8.30
C THR A 179 -3.23 -18.04 7.90
N GLN A 180 -4.13 -18.00 6.91
CA GLN A 180 -4.87 -19.17 6.43
C GLN A 180 -4.41 -19.64 5.03
N ALA A 181 -3.65 -18.82 4.30
CA ALA A 181 -3.32 -19.06 2.89
C ALA A 181 -2.62 -20.39 2.68
N LYS A 182 -1.62 -20.71 3.52
CA LYS A 182 -0.87 -21.96 3.45
C LYS A 182 -1.77 -23.19 3.64
N SER A 183 -2.55 -23.24 4.72
CA SER A 183 -3.41 -24.38 5.01
C SER A 183 -4.52 -24.54 3.96
N ARG A 184 -5.07 -23.43 3.44
CA ARG A 184 -6.03 -23.44 2.32
C ARG A 184 -5.41 -23.93 1.01
N ALA A 185 -4.13 -23.66 0.76
CA ALA A 185 -3.43 -24.15 -0.42
C ALA A 185 -3.19 -25.67 -0.31
N GLU A 186 -2.66 -26.14 0.82
CA GLU A 186 -2.39 -27.56 1.09
C GLU A 186 -3.68 -28.41 1.01
N ALA A 187 -4.77 -27.96 1.62
CA ALA A 187 -6.06 -28.66 1.59
C ALA A 187 -6.65 -28.76 0.17
N ALA A 188 -6.32 -27.81 -0.71
CA ALA A 188 -6.76 -27.79 -2.10
C ALA A 188 -5.74 -28.44 -3.06
N GLY A 189 -4.65 -29.02 -2.56
CA GLY A 189 -3.58 -29.60 -3.39
C GLY A 189 -2.80 -28.59 -4.21
N ARG A 190 -2.76 -27.32 -3.78
CA ARG A 190 -1.99 -26.22 -4.40
C ARG A 190 -0.66 -26.03 -3.70
N ASP A 191 0.31 -25.46 -4.40
CA ASP A 191 1.61 -25.08 -3.84
C ASP A 191 1.46 -23.85 -2.91
N PRO A 192 1.68 -23.98 -1.59
CA PRO A 192 1.53 -22.87 -0.66
C PRO A 192 2.58 -21.77 -0.84
N GLU A 193 3.71 -22.05 -1.50
CA GLU A 193 4.76 -21.05 -1.76
C GLU A 193 4.41 -20.18 -2.98
N LYS A 194 3.42 -20.59 -3.78
CA LYS A 194 2.92 -19.82 -4.94
C LYS A 194 1.74 -18.94 -4.56
N CYS A 195 1.98 -18.01 -3.64
CA CYS A 195 0.98 -17.03 -3.19
C CYS A 195 1.57 -15.62 -3.12
N LEU A 196 0.88 -14.65 -3.72
CA LEU A 196 1.23 -13.23 -3.68
C LEU A 196 0.06 -12.42 -3.13
N VAL A 197 0.34 -11.56 -2.17
CA VAL A 197 -0.65 -10.71 -1.51
C VAL A 197 -0.33 -9.26 -1.81
N PHE A 198 -1.30 -8.55 -2.39
CA PHE A 198 -1.19 -7.15 -2.75
C PHE A 198 -1.87 -6.28 -1.69
N PHE A 199 -1.15 -5.24 -1.29
CA PHE A 199 -1.63 -4.22 -0.37
C PHE A 199 -1.63 -2.87 -1.08
N ASP A 200 -2.80 -2.21 -1.14
CA ASP A 200 -2.93 -0.88 -1.71
C ASP A 200 -2.57 0.19 -0.67
N GLY A 201 -1.27 0.42 -0.51
CA GLY A 201 -0.72 1.38 0.44
C GLY A 201 0.80 1.44 0.38
N SER A 202 1.38 2.47 1.00
CA SER A 202 2.82 2.52 1.25
C SER A 202 3.15 1.80 2.56
N LEU A 203 4.16 0.92 2.52
CA LEU A 203 4.81 0.37 3.72
C LEU A 203 5.64 1.42 4.46
#